data_AF-A0A7C3H9B2-F1
#
_entry.id   AF-A0A7C3H9B2-F1
#
_cell.length_a   1.000
_cell.length_b   1.000
_cell.length_c   1.000
_cell.angle_alpha   90.00
_cell.angle_beta   90.00
_cell.angle_gamma   90.00
#
_symmetry.space_group_name_H-M   'P 1'
#
loop_
_entity.id
_entity.type
_entity.pdbx_description
1 polymer ?
#
loop_
_entity_poly.entity_id
_entity_poly.type
_entity_poly.pdbx_seq_one_letter_code
_entity_poly.pdbx_strand_id
1 'polypeptide(L)'
;MTTVLTLALLPGAALGDFSYQEKTQVTGGALLKITRFMPGAGSIREPIYSRKYFQQNRMAAVTDRDVDIIDLGKEQMVHIDLEKKTYSVISFEEYRKAVAAMAGKMAQQMGNKNQQVIADMRFTVTDGKEGKDIQGLPAKLMKLRLEMDMKDQKSGQTFTTVIDTDEWRTPQVAGYEQVNAFYRAFAEKVGFGPETVRTMQLAMGQAGTTEGMARMAREAAKLEGVPLVQVMRMSGTGMALPDVEMPSGAEMGGAAAESAAGAALGRLGRLGGLGGLGRRRKQEEPPPPKKAEDAKPQQSVLIETTVENSNFSTAAVDASRFAIPAGFKEVEHDMKKVLREMQKK
;
A
#
# COMPACT_ATOMS: atom_id res chain seq x y z
N MET A 1 -16.61 -16.20 62.33
CA MET A 1 -15.55 -16.32 61.31
C MET A 1 -16.13 -15.78 60.01
N THR A 2 -15.68 -14.60 59.58
CA THR A 2 -16.24 -13.88 58.44
C THR A 2 -15.17 -13.87 57.35
N THR A 3 -15.39 -14.63 56.29
CA THR A 3 -14.44 -14.78 55.18
C THR A 3 -14.59 -13.60 54.22
N VAL A 4 -13.57 -12.76 54.13
CA VAL A 4 -13.50 -11.66 53.14
C VAL A 4 -13.04 -12.25 51.82
N LEU A 5 -13.89 -12.14 50.79
CA LEU A 5 -13.59 -12.53 49.42
C LEU A 5 -12.88 -11.36 48.72
N THR A 6 -11.57 -11.45 48.53
CA THR A 6 -10.78 -10.48 47.77
C THR A 6 -11.05 -10.66 46.28
N LEU A 7 -11.75 -9.68 45.68
CA LEU A 7 -11.96 -9.57 44.25
C LEU A 7 -10.62 -9.22 43.58
N ALA A 8 -9.99 -10.19 42.91
CA ALA A 8 -8.82 -9.95 42.10
C ALA A 8 -9.21 -9.15 40.85
N LEU A 9 -8.87 -7.86 40.83
CA LEU A 9 -8.83 -7.04 39.62
C LEU A 9 -7.82 -7.70 38.66
N LEU A 10 -8.28 -8.30 37.57
CA LEU A 10 -7.41 -8.66 36.45
C LEU A 10 -6.87 -7.36 35.86
N PRO A 11 -5.54 -7.13 35.83
CA PRO A 11 -5.00 -6.01 35.08
C PRO A 11 -5.30 -6.28 33.60
N GLY A 12 -6.10 -5.40 32.98
CA GLY A 12 -6.21 -5.37 31.53
C GLY A 12 -4.79 -5.28 30.97
N ALA A 13 -4.42 -6.20 30.07
CA ALA A 13 -3.10 -6.23 29.48
C ALA A 13 -2.81 -4.84 28.90
N ALA A 14 -1.94 -4.08 29.58
CA ALA A 14 -1.49 -2.80 29.09
C ALA A 14 -0.76 -3.08 27.77
N LEU A 15 -1.26 -2.53 26.66
CA LEU A 15 -0.59 -2.63 25.38
C LEU A 15 0.82 -2.05 25.54
N GLY A 16 1.83 -2.92 25.45
CA GLY A 16 3.23 -2.55 25.55
C GLY A 16 3.69 -1.71 24.35
N ASP A 17 4.91 -1.19 24.46
CA ASP A 17 5.55 -0.50 23.36
C ASP A 17 6.18 -1.52 22.40
N PHE A 18 6.16 -1.21 21.11
CA PHE A 18 6.76 -2.05 20.08
C PHE A 18 7.35 -1.21 18.95
N SER A 19 8.41 -1.71 18.32
CA SER A 19 8.93 -1.11 17.10
C SER A 19 9.57 -2.14 16.19
N TYR A 20 9.61 -1.81 14.90
CA TYR A 20 10.36 -2.56 13.91
C TYR A 20 10.77 -1.66 12.74
N GLN A 21 11.71 -2.14 11.95
CA GLN A 21 12.16 -1.49 10.73
C GLN A 21 11.59 -2.23 9.52
N GLU A 22 11.01 -1.47 8.61
CA GLU A 22 10.51 -1.92 7.32
C GLU A 22 11.42 -1.36 6.22
N LYS A 23 11.81 -2.21 5.27
CA LYS A 23 12.57 -1.83 4.08
C LYS A 23 11.74 -2.20 2.85
N THR A 24 11.45 -1.22 2.01
CA THR A 24 10.70 -1.41 0.76
C THR A 24 11.59 -1.08 -0.43
N GLN A 25 11.58 -1.92 -1.47
CA GLN A 25 12.40 -1.72 -2.65
C GLN A 25 11.74 -2.28 -3.92
N VAL A 26 11.80 -1.54 -5.03
CA VAL A 26 11.49 -2.10 -6.34
C VAL A 26 12.66 -2.96 -6.81
N THR A 27 12.46 -4.28 -6.89
CA THR A 27 13.51 -5.26 -7.16
C THR A 27 13.48 -5.82 -8.57
N GLY A 28 12.38 -5.63 -9.31
CA GLY A 28 12.25 -6.21 -10.65
C GLY A 28 11.10 -5.69 -11.50
N GLY A 29 10.82 -6.42 -12.57
CA GLY A 29 9.77 -6.12 -13.55
C GLY A 29 10.21 -5.27 -14.74
N ALA A 30 9.32 -5.14 -15.72
CA ALA A 30 9.53 -4.34 -16.92
C ALA A 30 9.78 -2.85 -16.60
N LEU A 31 9.10 -2.30 -15.58
CA LEU A 31 9.30 -0.91 -15.15
C LEU A 31 10.75 -0.64 -14.72
N LEU A 32 11.34 -1.56 -13.94
CA LEU A 32 12.74 -1.45 -13.53
C LEU A 32 13.72 -1.50 -14.72
N LYS A 33 13.36 -2.23 -15.78
CA LYS A 33 14.15 -2.27 -17.03
C LYS A 33 14.07 -0.94 -17.77
N ILE A 34 12.88 -0.33 -17.85
CA ILE A 34 12.67 0.98 -18.53
C ILE A 34 13.43 2.09 -17.81
N THR A 35 13.42 2.12 -16.47
CA THR A 35 14.13 3.15 -15.68
C THR A 35 15.65 3.15 -15.90
N ARG A 36 16.26 2.07 -16.43
CA ARG A 36 17.69 2.05 -16.80
C ARG A 36 18.02 3.07 -17.88
N PHE A 37 17.06 3.40 -18.73
CA PHE A 37 17.25 4.26 -19.88
C PHE A 37 16.72 5.69 -19.65
N MET A 38 16.11 5.96 -18.49
CA MET A 38 15.55 7.28 -18.15
C MET A 38 16.52 8.05 -17.24
N PRO A 39 17.09 9.18 -17.69
CA PRO A 39 17.96 10.01 -16.86
C PRO A 39 17.24 10.45 -15.57
N GLY A 40 17.91 10.32 -14.42
CA GLY A 40 17.36 10.72 -13.11
C GLY A 40 16.44 9.69 -12.43
N ALA A 41 16.13 8.55 -13.08
CA ALA A 41 15.22 7.53 -12.53
C ALA A 41 15.89 6.53 -11.56
N GLY A 42 17.14 6.79 -11.13
CA GLY A 42 17.91 5.88 -10.28
C GLY A 42 17.32 5.69 -8.88
N SER A 43 16.68 6.73 -8.33
CA SER A 43 16.07 6.73 -6.99
C SER A 43 14.93 5.71 -6.83
N ILE A 44 14.28 5.29 -7.92
CA ILE A 44 13.25 4.24 -7.89
C ILE A 44 13.82 2.90 -7.40
N ARG A 45 15.13 2.69 -7.53
CA ARG A 45 15.81 1.45 -7.10
C ARG A 45 16.32 1.52 -5.67
N GLU A 46 16.39 2.72 -5.10
CA GLU A 46 16.93 2.90 -3.77
C GLU A 46 15.95 2.31 -2.75
N PRO A 47 16.44 1.51 -1.79
CA PRO A 47 15.59 0.99 -0.74
C PRO A 47 15.13 2.14 0.16
N ILE A 48 13.86 2.09 0.55
CA ILE A 48 13.24 3.06 1.44
C ILE A 48 13.09 2.39 2.79
N TYR A 49 13.67 3.01 3.81
CA TYR A 49 13.63 2.52 5.19
C TYR A 49 12.61 3.33 5.97
N SER A 50 11.68 2.64 6.61
CA SER A 50 10.75 3.21 7.57
C SER A 50 10.93 2.51 8.92
N ARG A 51 10.93 3.29 10.00
CA ARG A 51 10.84 2.73 11.36
C ARG A 51 9.44 2.95 11.88
N LYS A 52 8.77 1.85 12.21
CA LYS A 52 7.43 1.83 12.76
C LYS A 52 7.51 1.72 14.27
N TYR A 53 6.81 2.60 14.95
CA TYR A 53 6.72 2.68 16.39
C TYR A 53 5.26 2.55 16.81
N PHE A 54 4.99 1.75 17.83
CA PHE A 54 3.69 1.52 18.41
C PHE A 54 3.79 1.78 19.90
N GLN A 55 2.88 2.62 20.40
CA GLN A 55 2.77 2.92 21.81
C GLN A 55 1.29 3.11 22.13
N GLN A 56 0.71 2.14 22.81
CA GLN A 56 -0.70 2.13 23.18
C GLN A 56 -1.62 2.39 21.96
N ASN A 57 -2.24 3.56 21.92
CA ASN A 57 -3.20 4.02 20.92
C ASN A 57 -2.55 4.82 19.79
N ARG A 58 -1.23 4.80 19.65
CA ARG A 58 -0.51 5.59 18.65
C ARG A 58 0.44 4.72 17.83
N MET A 59 0.52 5.02 16.55
CA MET A 59 1.52 4.50 15.63
C MET A 59 2.24 5.68 14.96
N ALA A 60 3.56 5.56 14.79
CA ALA A 60 4.34 6.48 13.99
C ALA A 60 5.18 5.67 12.98
N ALA A 61 5.13 6.04 11.71
CA ALA A 61 6.02 5.56 10.67
C ALA A 61 6.99 6.70 10.32
N VAL A 62 8.29 6.45 10.50
CA VAL A 62 9.34 7.47 10.36
C VAL A 62 10.29 7.08 9.23
N THR A 63 10.40 7.94 8.22
CA THR A 63 11.39 7.85 7.15
C THR A 63 12.46 8.95 7.32
N ASP A 64 13.35 9.08 6.34
CA ASP A 64 14.30 10.21 6.27
C ASP A 64 13.62 11.53 5.86
N ARG A 65 12.42 11.47 5.28
CA ARG A 65 11.73 12.62 4.67
C ARG A 65 10.43 12.99 5.36
N ASP A 66 9.76 12.01 5.94
CA ASP A 66 8.43 12.19 6.51
C ASP A 66 8.22 11.39 7.79
N VAL A 67 7.22 11.84 8.55
CA VAL A 67 6.68 11.12 9.70
C VAL A 67 5.16 11.10 9.58
N ASP A 68 4.60 9.89 9.52
CA ASP A 68 3.16 9.67 9.56
C ASP A 68 2.77 9.16 10.94
N ILE A 69 1.82 9.84 11.59
CA ILE A 69 1.33 9.50 12.93
C ILE A 69 -0.16 9.21 12.83
N ILE A 70 -0.57 8.09 13.41
CA ILE A 70 -1.97 7.78 13.65
C ILE A 70 -2.19 7.77 15.16
N ASP A 71 -3.10 8.61 15.64
CA ASP A 71 -3.48 8.69 17.05
C ASP A 71 -4.94 8.28 17.20
N LEU A 72 -5.17 7.06 17.70
CA LEU A 72 -6.50 6.50 17.92
C LEU A 72 -7.24 7.19 19.07
N GLY A 73 -6.50 7.76 20.04
CA GLY A 73 -7.07 8.48 21.17
C GLY A 73 -7.61 9.85 20.78
N LYS A 74 -6.90 10.53 19.87
CA LYS A 74 -7.31 11.82 19.30
C LYS A 74 -8.14 11.69 18.02
N GLU A 75 -8.28 10.48 17.49
CA GLU A 75 -8.99 10.17 16.25
C GLU A 75 -8.51 11.01 15.06
N GLN A 76 -7.19 11.07 14.89
CA GLN A 76 -6.56 11.88 13.85
C GLN A 76 -5.34 11.19 13.25
N MET A 77 -4.99 11.64 12.05
CA MET A 77 -3.75 11.32 11.37
C MET A 77 -2.97 12.62 11.13
N VAL A 78 -1.67 12.56 11.32
CA VAL A 78 -0.75 13.67 11.11
C VAL A 78 0.30 13.24 10.11
N HIS A 79 0.45 14.00 9.03
CA HIS A 79 1.57 13.86 8.10
C HIS A 79 2.56 15.00 8.34
N ILE A 80 3.83 14.68 8.56
CA ILE A 80 4.90 15.64 8.80
C ILE A 80 5.92 15.52 7.68
N ASP A 81 6.17 16.63 6.98
CA ASP A 81 7.19 16.76 5.95
C ASP A 81 8.44 17.42 6.56
N LEU A 82 9.51 16.64 6.71
CA LEU A 82 10.75 17.06 7.39
C LEU A 82 11.57 18.05 6.55
N GLU A 83 11.47 17.96 5.21
CA GLU A 83 12.18 18.86 4.29
C GLU A 83 11.54 20.25 4.27
N LYS A 84 10.21 20.30 4.10
CA LYS A 84 9.45 21.56 4.07
C LYS A 84 9.21 22.14 5.46
N LYS A 85 9.47 21.37 6.51
CA LYS A 85 9.15 21.73 7.91
C LYS A 85 7.67 22.09 8.06
N THR A 86 6.81 21.28 7.46
CA THR A 86 5.36 21.45 7.52
C THR A 86 4.70 20.20 8.07
N TYR A 87 3.53 20.36 8.67
CA TYR A 87 2.69 19.22 9.04
C TYR A 87 1.25 19.49 8.65
N SER A 88 0.48 18.43 8.49
CA SER A 88 -0.96 18.53 8.23
C SER A 88 -1.71 17.50 9.05
N VAL A 89 -2.91 17.85 9.48
CA VAL A 89 -3.74 17.01 10.35
C VAL A 89 -5.08 16.74 9.66
N ILE A 90 -5.55 15.50 9.73
CA ILE A 90 -6.89 15.09 9.32
C ILE A 90 -7.54 14.23 10.40
N SER A 91 -8.78 14.54 10.75
CA SER A 91 -9.55 13.68 11.67
C SER A 91 -10.01 12.40 10.97
N PHE A 92 -10.34 11.37 11.73
CA PHE A 92 -10.92 10.14 11.18
C PHE A 92 -12.27 10.39 10.50
N GLU A 93 -13.05 11.35 10.97
CA GLU A 93 -14.31 11.74 10.33
C GLU A 93 -14.06 12.36 8.94
N GLU A 94 -13.14 13.32 8.85
CA GLU A 94 -12.76 13.93 7.57
C GLU A 94 -12.13 12.90 6.63
N TYR A 95 -11.32 11.99 7.15
CA TYR A 95 -10.75 10.89 6.38
C TYR A 95 -11.85 9.99 5.80
N ARG A 96 -12.83 9.56 6.61
CA ARG A 96 -13.97 8.76 6.11
C ARG A 96 -14.76 9.50 5.03
N LYS A 97 -15.02 10.80 5.22
CA LYS A 97 -15.68 11.64 4.20
C LYS A 97 -14.86 11.68 2.90
N ALA A 98 -13.55 11.86 3.01
CA ALA A 98 -12.65 11.89 1.85
C ALA A 98 -12.64 10.56 1.10
N VAL A 99 -12.54 9.45 1.83
CA VAL A 99 -12.60 8.11 1.23
C VAL A 99 -13.95 7.86 0.57
N ALA A 100 -15.06 8.22 1.21
CA ALA A 100 -16.40 8.07 0.63
C ALA A 100 -16.58 8.91 -0.65
N ALA A 101 -16.13 10.16 -0.65
CA ALA A 101 -16.18 11.02 -1.82
C ALA A 101 -15.31 10.49 -2.96
N MET A 102 -14.09 10.02 -2.65
CA MET A 102 -13.21 9.38 -3.63
C MET A 102 -13.81 8.09 -4.19
N ALA A 103 -14.39 7.24 -3.35
CA ALA A 103 -15.06 6.01 -3.79
C ALA A 103 -16.25 6.31 -4.70
N GLY A 104 -17.08 7.29 -4.35
CA GLY A 104 -18.21 7.73 -5.18
C GLY A 104 -17.75 8.28 -6.53
N LYS A 105 -16.71 9.12 -6.55
CA LYS A 105 -16.12 9.62 -7.80
C LYS A 105 -15.50 8.52 -8.63
N MET A 106 -14.79 7.57 -8.02
CA MET A 106 -14.23 6.41 -8.73
C MET A 106 -15.34 5.57 -9.35
N ALA A 107 -16.42 5.30 -8.62
CA ALA A 107 -17.59 4.61 -9.16
C ALA A 107 -18.23 5.37 -10.33
N GLN A 108 -18.33 6.70 -10.25
CA GLN A 108 -18.82 7.54 -11.36
C GLN A 108 -17.87 7.58 -12.55
N GLN A 109 -16.54 7.63 -12.34
CA GLN A 109 -15.55 7.64 -13.42
C GLN A 109 -15.48 6.29 -14.13
N MET A 110 -15.61 5.20 -13.38
CA MET A 110 -15.80 3.84 -13.91
C MET A 110 -17.15 3.73 -14.64
N GLY A 111 -18.21 4.41 -14.17
CA GLY A 111 -19.48 4.48 -14.88
C GLY A 111 -19.43 5.30 -16.18
N ASN A 112 -18.66 6.40 -16.21
CA ASN A 112 -18.77 7.42 -17.27
C ASN A 112 -17.63 7.41 -18.31
N LYS A 113 -16.48 6.77 -18.07
CA LYS A 113 -15.36 6.79 -19.04
C LYS A 113 -14.87 5.40 -19.44
N ASN A 114 -14.64 4.49 -18.50
CA ASN A 114 -14.32 3.07 -18.79
C ASN A 114 -15.21 2.19 -17.93
N GLN A 115 -16.16 1.51 -18.58
CA GLN A 115 -17.11 0.60 -17.97
C GLN A 115 -16.45 -0.72 -17.51
N GLN A 116 -15.28 -0.64 -16.87
CA GLN A 116 -14.60 -1.82 -16.36
C GLN A 116 -15.14 -2.12 -14.96
N VAL A 117 -15.66 -3.32 -14.78
CA VAL A 117 -16.10 -3.83 -13.47
C VAL A 117 -15.23 -5.01 -13.08
N ILE A 118 -14.94 -5.17 -11.78
CA ILE A 118 -14.35 -6.41 -11.30
C ILE A 118 -15.42 -7.48 -11.45
N ALA A 119 -15.27 -8.33 -12.47
CA ALA A 119 -16.20 -9.40 -12.79
C ALA A 119 -16.02 -10.55 -11.80
N ASP A 120 -14.77 -10.88 -11.48
CA ASP A 120 -14.41 -11.89 -10.49
C ASP A 120 -13.10 -11.50 -9.79
N MET A 121 -12.96 -11.98 -8.56
CA MET A 121 -11.73 -11.86 -7.79
C MET A 121 -11.47 -13.15 -7.04
N ARG A 122 -10.27 -13.71 -7.23
CA ARG A 122 -9.86 -14.98 -6.64
C ARG A 122 -8.60 -14.76 -5.84
N PHE A 123 -8.74 -14.85 -4.52
CA PHE A 123 -7.62 -14.91 -3.59
C PHE A 123 -7.34 -16.37 -3.22
N THR A 124 -6.08 -16.78 -3.26
CA THR A 124 -5.65 -18.13 -2.84
C THR A 124 -4.37 -18.03 -2.04
N VAL A 125 -4.28 -18.84 -0.99
CA VAL A 125 -3.09 -19.00 -0.17
C VAL A 125 -2.67 -20.46 -0.20
N THR A 126 -1.41 -20.69 -0.56
CA THR A 126 -0.81 -22.02 -0.67
C THR A 126 0.49 -22.09 0.12
N ASP A 127 0.75 -23.25 0.73
CA ASP A 127 2.03 -23.52 1.39
C ASP A 127 3.11 -23.70 0.31
N GLY A 128 4.17 -22.87 0.36
CA GLY A 128 5.29 -22.92 -0.56
C GLY A 128 6.21 -24.12 -0.32
N LYS A 129 6.06 -24.84 0.80
CA LYS A 129 6.88 -25.96 1.30
C LYS A 129 8.33 -25.63 1.61
N GLU A 130 8.75 -24.40 1.34
CA GLU A 130 10.09 -23.89 1.62
C GLU A 130 10.14 -23.27 3.02
N GLY A 131 11.22 -23.55 3.74
CA GLY A 131 11.52 -22.92 5.02
C GLY A 131 12.94 -22.37 5.00
N LYS A 132 13.15 -21.23 5.66
CA LYS A 132 14.49 -20.65 5.85
C LYS A 132 14.52 -19.82 7.13
N ASP A 133 15.70 -19.73 7.73
CA ASP A 133 15.94 -18.78 8.81
C ASP A 133 16.14 -17.37 8.24
N ILE A 134 15.44 -16.39 8.80
CA ILE A 134 15.54 -14.98 8.44
C ILE A 134 15.76 -14.21 9.75
N GLN A 135 16.90 -13.54 9.89
CA GLN A 135 17.23 -12.78 11.11
C GLN A 135 17.17 -13.63 12.39
N GLY A 136 17.55 -14.91 12.30
CA GLY A 136 17.49 -15.86 13.41
C GLY A 136 16.08 -16.35 13.77
N LEU A 137 15.08 -16.02 12.95
CA LEU A 137 13.70 -16.47 13.11
C LEU A 137 13.39 -17.52 12.04
N PRO A 138 12.85 -18.70 12.42
CA PRO A 138 12.43 -19.70 11.45
C PRO A 138 11.23 -19.16 10.68
N ALA A 139 11.31 -19.19 9.35
CA ALA A 139 10.25 -18.69 8.48
C ALA A 139 9.83 -19.74 7.45
N LYS A 140 8.53 -19.83 7.19
CA LYS A 140 7.94 -20.66 6.14
C LYS A 140 7.39 -19.78 5.02
N LEU A 141 7.57 -20.24 3.79
CA LEU A 141 7.05 -19.57 2.60
C LEU A 141 5.55 -19.84 2.44
N MET A 142 4.78 -18.77 2.36
CA MET A 142 3.39 -18.76 1.92
C MET A 142 3.31 -18.09 0.56
N LYS A 143 2.64 -18.73 -0.40
CA LYS A 143 2.40 -18.17 -1.74
C LYS A 143 0.97 -17.71 -1.82
N LEU A 144 0.79 -16.41 -1.95
CA LEU A 144 -0.49 -15.74 -2.10
C LEU A 144 -0.67 -15.39 -3.57
N ARG A 145 -1.86 -15.62 -4.11
CA ARG A 145 -2.22 -15.21 -5.46
C ARG A 145 -3.56 -14.51 -5.43
N LEU A 146 -3.58 -13.28 -5.94
CA LEU A 146 -4.78 -12.50 -6.20
C LEU A 146 -4.96 -12.36 -7.71
N GLU A 147 -5.99 -13.00 -8.24
CA GLU A 147 -6.43 -12.82 -9.63
C GLU A 147 -7.65 -11.91 -9.64
N MET A 148 -7.61 -10.86 -10.46
CA MET A 148 -8.70 -9.91 -10.67
C MET A 148 -9.07 -9.92 -12.15
N ASP A 149 -10.28 -10.37 -12.44
CA ASP A 149 -10.85 -10.36 -13.78
C ASP A 149 -11.65 -9.07 -13.96
N MET A 150 -11.13 -8.16 -14.78
CA MET A 150 -11.75 -6.88 -15.10
C MET A 150 -12.48 -7.01 -16.43
N LYS A 151 -13.81 -6.87 -16.42
CA LYS A 151 -14.64 -6.92 -17.62
C LYS A 151 -14.95 -5.51 -18.09
N ASP A 152 -14.55 -5.18 -19.31
CA ASP A 152 -14.98 -3.99 -20.00
C ASP A 152 -16.41 -4.19 -20.54
N GLN A 153 -17.38 -3.41 -20.05
CA GLN A 153 -18.78 -3.59 -20.42
C GLN A 153 -19.09 -3.12 -21.86
N LYS A 154 -18.23 -2.29 -22.49
CA LYS A 154 -18.44 -1.82 -23.87
C LYS A 154 -18.06 -2.88 -24.89
N SER A 155 -16.86 -3.43 -24.76
CA SER A 155 -16.30 -4.43 -25.67
C SER A 155 -16.67 -5.86 -25.27
N GLY A 156 -17.07 -6.08 -24.02
CA GLY A 156 -17.24 -7.41 -23.43
C GLY A 156 -15.91 -8.13 -23.14
N GLN A 157 -14.77 -7.51 -23.44
CA GLN A 157 -13.45 -8.09 -23.21
C GLN A 157 -13.16 -8.19 -21.71
N THR A 158 -12.54 -9.31 -21.29
CA THR A 158 -12.09 -9.51 -19.92
C THR A 158 -10.57 -9.49 -19.89
N PHE A 159 -10.00 -8.72 -18.96
CA PHE A 159 -8.58 -8.62 -18.71
C PHE A 159 -8.27 -9.13 -17.32
N THR A 160 -7.31 -10.05 -17.21
CA THR A 160 -6.88 -10.57 -15.91
C THR A 160 -5.63 -9.84 -15.44
N THR A 161 -5.69 -9.28 -14.23
CA THR A 161 -4.52 -8.84 -13.47
C THR A 161 -4.23 -9.87 -12.40
N VAL A 162 -2.97 -10.27 -12.28
CA VAL A 162 -2.48 -11.22 -11.30
C VAL A 162 -1.47 -10.53 -10.40
N ILE A 163 -1.66 -10.63 -9.10
CA ILE A 163 -0.70 -10.23 -8.08
C ILE A 163 -0.29 -11.52 -7.36
N ASP A 164 0.93 -11.97 -7.64
CA ASP A 164 1.59 -13.07 -6.94
C ASP A 164 2.44 -12.49 -5.81
N THR A 165 2.28 -12.98 -4.59
CA THR A 165 3.08 -12.57 -3.43
C THR A 165 3.70 -13.80 -2.77
N ASP A 166 5.03 -13.83 -2.73
CA ASP A 166 5.78 -14.79 -1.91
C ASP A 166 6.03 -14.14 -0.54
N GLU A 167 5.52 -14.73 0.53
CA GLU A 167 5.62 -14.21 1.88
C GLU A 167 6.28 -15.21 2.82
N TRP A 168 7.44 -14.86 3.38
CA TRP A 168 8.08 -15.65 4.42
C TRP A 168 7.58 -15.21 5.79
N ARG A 169 6.93 -16.13 6.50
CA ARG A 169 6.29 -15.88 7.80
C ARG A 169 6.94 -16.68 8.90
N THR A 170 7.21 -16.03 10.03
CA THR A 170 7.61 -16.72 11.25
C THR A 170 6.40 -16.92 12.17
N PRO A 171 6.31 -18.00 12.98
CA PRO A 171 5.14 -18.23 13.82
C PRO A 171 4.81 -17.10 14.79
N GLN A 172 5.84 -16.44 15.34
CA GLN A 172 5.66 -15.40 16.34
C GLN A 172 6.87 -14.46 16.43
N VAL A 173 6.61 -13.22 16.82
CA VAL A 173 7.60 -12.24 17.27
C VAL A 173 7.03 -11.62 18.55
N ALA A 174 7.82 -11.59 19.62
CA ALA A 174 7.39 -11.02 20.89
C ALA A 174 7.03 -9.53 20.70
N GLY A 175 5.84 -9.12 21.12
CA GLY A 175 5.37 -7.74 20.97
C GLY A 175 4.74 -7.41 19.61
N TYR A 176 4.57 -8.39 18.72
CA TYR A 176 3.88 -8.12 17.44
C TYR A 176 2.35 -8.04 17.60
N GLU A 177 1.81 -8.52 18.71
CA GLU A 177 0.37 -8.41 19.04
C GLU A 177 -0.10 -6.95 19.13
N GLN A 178 0.79 -6.02 19.43
CA GLN A 178 0.60 -4.57 19.52
C GLN A 178 0.29 -4.01 18.13
N VAL A 179 0.99 -4.50 17.10
CA VAL A 179 0.74 -4.16 15.70
C VAL A 179 -0.66 -4.62 15.28
N ASN A 180 -0.98 -5.89 15.56
CA ASN A 180 -2.28 -6.48 15.24
C ASN A 180 -3.44 -5.78 15.97
N ALA A 181 -3.26 -5.49 17.27
CA ALA A 181 -4.24 -4.80 18.08
C ALA A 181 -4.46 -3.36 17.59
N PHE A 182 -3.37 -2.65 17.29
CA PHE A 182 -3.43 -1.29 16.76
C PHE A 182 -4.20 -1.23 15.45
N TYR A 183 -3.85 -2.05 14.45
CA TYR A 183 -4.53 -2.02 13.15
C TYR A 183 -5.98 -2.49 13.22
N ARG A 184 -6.31 -3.43 14.13
CA ARG A 184 -7.70 -3.80 14.41
C ARG A 184 -8.48 -2.60 14.95
N ALA A 185 -7.99 -1.95 15.99
CA ALA A 185 -8.65 -0.80 16.59
C ALA A 185 -8.73 0.40 15.62
N PHE A 186 -7.69 0.60 14.80
CA PHE A 186 -7.73 1.57 13.72
C PHE A 186 -8.86 1.25 12.74
N ALA A 187 -8.92 0.03 12.21
CA ALA A 187 -9.94 -0.39 11.26
C ALA A 187 -11.37 -0.27 11.84
N GLU A 188 -11.56 -0.57 13.13
CA GLU A 188 -12.83 -0.35 13.83
C GLU A 188 -13.20 1.13 13.89
N LYS A 189 -12.23 2.02 14.17
CA LYS A 189 -12.45 3.48 14.27
C LYS A 189 -12.62 4.17 12.93
N VAL A 190 -11.81 3.83 11.93
CA VAL A 190 -11.91 4.43 10.59
C VAL A 190 -12.84 3.67 9.66
N GLY A 191 -13.45 2.59 10.16
CA GLY A 191 -14.29 1.67 9.40
C GLY A 191 -15.20 2.36 8.39
N PHE A 192 -15.34 1.72 7.24
CA PHE A 192 -16.14 2.24 6.15
C PHE A 192 -17.61 2.34 6.57
N GLY A 193 -18.21 3.53 6.40
CA GLY A 193 -19.64 3.72 6.64
C GLY A 193 -20.47 2.83 5.71
N PRO A 194 -21.77 2.61 6.00
CA PRO A 194 -22.64 1.73 5.21
C PRO A 194 -22.60 2.01 3.69
N GLU A 195 -22.57 3.28 3.30
CA GLU A 195 -22.50 3.67 1.88
C GLU A 195 -21.16 3.33 1.20
N THR A 196 -20.04 3.50 1.92
CA THR A 196 -18.72 3.13 1.41
C THR A 196 -18.60 1.62 1.27
N VAL A 197 -19.10 0.85 2.25
CA VAL A 197 -19.18 -0.62 2.17
C VAL A 197 -20.02 -1.04 0.96
N ARG A 198 -21.21 -0.47 0.79
CA ARG A 198 -22.08 -0.76 -0.37
C ARG A 198 -21.40 -0.45 -1.70
N THR A 199 -20.70 0.68 -1.79
CA THR A 199 -19.96 1.06 -3.01
C THR A 199 -18.83 0.07 -3.29
N MET A 200 -18.08 -0.36 -2.27
CA MET A 200 -17.05 -1.40 -2.43
C MET A 200 -17.66 -2.73 -2.87
N GLN A 201 -18.76 -3.17 -2.27
CA GLN A 201 -19.43 -4.40 -2.65
C GLN A 201 -19.87 -4.39 -4.12
N LEU A 202 -20.45 -3.28 -4.59
CA LEU A 202 -20.81 -3.10 -6.00
C LEU A 202 -19.57 -3.11 -6.91
N ALA A 203 -18.48 -2.45 -6.50
CA ALA A 203 -17.25 -2.40 -7.28
C ALA A 203 -16.57 -3.77 -7.39
N MET A 204 -16.62 -4.59 -6.33
CA MET A 204 -16.03 -5.93 -6.27
C MET A 204 -16.89 -7.01 -6.94
N GLY A 205 -18.07 -6.66 -7.46
CA GLY A 205 -18.93 -7.60 -8.16
C GLY A 205 -19.25 -8.85 -7.32
N GLN A 206 -18.99 -10.04 -7.87
CA GLN A 206 -19.23 -11.31 -7.17
C GLN A 206 -18.37 -11.46 -5.90
N ALA A 207 -17.15 -10.93 -5.89
CA ALA A 207 -16.28 -11.01 -4.71
C ALA A 207 -16.77 -10.12 -3.56
N GLY A 208 -17.58 -9.09 -3.86
CA GLY A 208 -18.24 -8.24 -2.88
C GLY A 208 -19.46 -8.88 -2.21
N THR A 209 -19.90 -10.05 -2.68
CA THR A 209 -21.00 -10.80 -2.04
C THR A 209 -20.56 -11.43 -0.72
N THR A 210 -21.51 -11.75 0.15
CA THR A 210 -21.24 -12.43 1.43
C THR A 210 -20.44 -13.73 1.24
N GLU A 211 -20.73 -14.50 0.20
CA GLU A 211 -19.99 -15.73 -0.11
C GLU A 211 -18.56 -15.45 -0.59
N GLY A 212 -18.38 -14.47 -1.48
CA GLY A 212 -17.08 -14.01 -1.95
C GLY A 212 -16.20 -13.53 -0.79
N MET A 213 -16.75 -12.71 0.10
CA MET A 213 -16.09 -12.25 1.32
C MET A 213 -15.74 -13.40 2.26
N ALA A 214 -16.66 -14.36 2.47
CA ALA A 214 -16.40 -15.53 3.29
C ALA A 214 -15.27 -16.41 2.71
N ARG A 215 -15.20 -16.56 1.37
CA ARG A 215 -14.10 -17.26 0.71
C ARG A 215 -12.76 -16.56 0.92
N MET A 216 -12.71 -15.24 0.72
CA MET A 216 -11.50 -14.46 0.98
C MET A 216 -11.05 -14.57 2.44
N ALA A 217 -11.99 -14.47 3.39
CA ALA A 217 -11.70 -14.62 4.81
C ALA A 217 -11.12 -16.01 5.14
N ARG A 218 -11.67 -17.09 4.56
CA ARG A 218 -11.13 -18.45 4.73
C ARG A 218 -9.70 -18.59 4.20
N GLU A 219 -9.40 -17.99 3.06
CA GLU A 219 -8.05 -18.01 2.48
C GLU A 219 -7.08 -17.14 3.30
N ALA A 220 -7.51 -15.94 3.72
CA ALA A 220 -6.71 -15.06 4.56
C ALA A 220 -6.41 -15.67 5.94
N ALA A 221 -7.33 -16.46 6.50
CA ALA A 221 -7.12 -17.17 7.76
C ALA A 221 -5.95 -18.17 7.73
N LYS A 222 -5.51 -18.60 6.54
CA LYS A 222 -4.31 -19.45 6.38
C LYS A 222 -3.00 -18.69 6.63
N LEU A 223 -3.03 -17.36 6.67
CA LEU A 223 -1.86 -16.52 6.89
C LEU A 223 -1.63 -16.32 8.40
N GLU A 224 -1.04 -17.32 9.03
CA GLU A 224 -0.67 -17.27 10.44
C GLU A 224 0.75 -16.75 10.66
N GLY A 225 0.98 -16.09 11.79
CA GLY A 225 2.30 -15.58 12.20
C GLY A 225 2.61 -14.16 11.74
N VAL A 226 3.90 -13.85 11.59
CA VAL A 226 4.44 -12.51 11.34
C VAL A 226 5.19 -12.48 10.00
N PRO A 227 4.87 -11.56 9.07
CA PRO A 227 5.61 -11.41 7.83
C PRO A 227 7.03 -10.88 8.09
N LEU A 228 8.03 -11.61 7.61
CA LEU A 228 9.43 -11.16 7.63
C LEU A 228 9.88 -10.61 6.29
N VAL A 229 9.46 -11.25 5.19
CA VAL A 229 9.77 -10.80 3.82
C VAL A 229 8.57 -11.04 2.94
N GLN A 230 8.21 -10.07 2.11
CA GLN A 230 7.17 -10.15 1.10
C GLN A 230 7.76 -9.74 -0.26
N VAL A 231 7.59 -10.58 -1.28
CA VAL A 231 7.97 -10.27 -2.66
C VAL A 231 6.70 -10.28 -3.51
N MET A 232 6.25 -9.09 -3.88
CA MET A 232 5.04 -8.87 -4.67
C MET A 232 5.40 -8.72 -6.13
N ARG A 233 4.71 -9.45 -7.01
CA ARG A 233 4.85 -9.41 -8.46
C ARG A 233 3.48 -9.14 -9.07
N MET A 234 3.37 -8.03 -9.79
CA MET A 234 2.16 -7.71 -10.53
C MET A 234 2.38 -7.98 -12.02
N SER A 235 1.49 -8.80 -12.60
CA SER A 235 1.45 -9.12 -14.03
C SER A 235 0.03 -8.92 -14.56
N GLY A 236 -0.11 -8.58 -15.83
CA GLY A 236 -1.43 -8.39 -16.43
C GLY A 236 -1.34 -7.84 -17.86
N THR A 237 -2.27 -8.28 -18.70
CA THR A 237 -2.36 -7.90 -20.11
C THR A 237 -3.28 -6.69 -20.36
N GLY A 238 -3.93 -6.18 -19.30
CA GLY A 238 -5.00 -5.17 -19.40
C GLY A 238 -4.65 -3.76 -18.97
N MET A 239 -3.46 -3.52 -18.39
CA MET A 239 -2.99 -2.15 -18.19
C MET A 239 -2.43 -1.65 -19.53
N ALA A 240 -3.31 -1.35 -20.48
CA ALA A 240 -3.10 -0.09 -21.18
C ALA A 240 -3.07 0.94 -20.05
N LEU A 241 -1.88 1.45 -19.72
CA LEU A 241 -1.82 2.72 -19.02
C LEU A 241 -2.83 3.59 -19.77
N PRO A 242 -3.87 4.13 -19.10
CA PRO A 242 -4.82 4.98 -19.80
C PRO A 242 -4.02 5.98 -20.64
N ASP A 243 -4.53 6.39 -21.80
CA ASP A 243 -4.07 7.63 -22.45
C ASP A 243 -4.37 8.80 -21.49
N VAL A 244 -3.61 8.82 -20.41
CA VAL A 244 -3.18 10.00 -19.74
C VAL A 244 -2.31 10.61 -20.82
N GLU A 245 -2.78 11.69 -21.45
CA GLU A 245 -1.87 12.68 -22.01
C GLU A 245 -0.82 12.88 -20.93
N MET A 246 0.32 12.23 -21.12
CA MET A 246 1.40 12.16 -20.17
C MET A 246 1.76 13.62 -19.94
N PRO A 247 1.33 14.24 -18.82
CA PRO A 247 1.61 15.62 -18.68
C PRO A 247 3.13 15.67 -18.54
N SER A 248 3.77 16.54 -19.33
CA SER A 248 5.22 16.69 -19.38
C SER A 248 5.78 16.56 -17.96
N GLY A 249 6.85 15.77 -17.76
CA GLY A 249 7.28 15.08 -16.52
C GLY A 249 7.28 15.79 -15.15
N ALA A 250 6.72 16.99 -15.03
CA ALA A 250 6.32 17.68 -13.83
C ALA A 250 5.01 17.16 -13.17
N GLU A 251 4.10 16.51 -13.89
CA GLU A 251 2.76 16.19 -13.35
C GLU A 251 2.46 14.68 -13.19
N MET A 252 3.38 13.82 -13.63
CA MET A 252 3.23 12.36 -13.59
C MET A 252 4.13 11.68 -12.54
N GLY A 253 4.72 12.46 -11.64
CA GLY A 253 5.35 11.95 -10.42
C GLY A 253 4.35 11.73 -9.26
N GLY A 254 3.06 11.98 -9.48
CA GLY A 254 2.04 11.98 -8.42
C GLY A 254 1.07 10.80 -8.45
N ALA A 255 0.49 10.44 -9.60
CA ALA A 255 -0.78 9.69 -9.60
C ALA A 255 -0.68 8.17 -9.88
N ALA A 256 0.45 7.64 -10.35
CA ALA A 256 0.62 6.19 -10.61
C ALA A 256 1.37 5.44 -9.50
N ALA A 257 1.86 6.16 -8.48
CA ALA A 257 2.49 5.61 -7.28
C ALA A 257 1.49 5.46 -6.10
N GLU A 258 0.23 5.88 -6.27
CA GLU A 258 -0.75 5.99 -5.18
C GLU A 258 -1.59 4.72 -4.90
N SER A 259 -1.50 3.66 -5.71
CA SER A 259 -2.45 2.52 -5.61
C SER A 259 -1.87 1.16 -5.18
N ALA A 260 -0.64 1.10 -4.69
CA ALA A 260 -0.14 -0.10 -3.98
C ALA A 260 0.82 0.20 -2.81
N ALA A 261 0.99 1.47 -2.45
CA ALA A 261 1.72 1.92 -1.27
C ALA A 261 0.87 3.02 -0.62
N GLY A 262 -0.13 2.61 0.16
CA GLY A 262 -0.99 3.55 0.87
C GLY A 262 -0.26 4.18 2.04
N ALA A 263 0.10 5.46 1.87
CA ALA A 263 0.80 6.37 2.79
C ALA A 263 2.35 6.26 2.81
N ALA A 264 2.99 7.43 2.84
CA ALA A 264 4.43 7.69 2.72
C ALA A 264 5.05 7.47 1.33
N LEU A 265 5.06 8.52 0.49
CA LEU A 265 6.19 8.97 -0.35
C LEU A 265 5.74 10.05 -1.33
N GLY A 266 5.76 11.29 -0.84
CA GLY A 266 5.54 12.48 -1.65
C GLY A 266 6.70 13.47 -1.55
N ARG A 267 7.53 13.50 -2.60
CA ARG A 267 8.25 14.68 -3.15
C ARG A 267 9.68 14.96 -2.67
N LEU A 268 10.65 14.52 -3.48
CA LEU A 268 11.86 15.27 -3.87
C LEU A 268 11.80 15.44 -5.39
N GLY A 269 12.12 16.53 -6.07
CA GLY A 269 12.60 17.86 -5.74
C GLY A 269 12.74 18.61 -7.07
N ARG A 270 12.35 19.89 -7.12
CA ARG A 270 12.55 20.79 -8.27
C ARG A 270 13.92 21.47 -8.16
N LEU A 271 14.79 21.25 -9.15
CA LEU A 271 15.89 22.11 -9.61
C LEU A 271 16.13 21.65 -11.06
N GLY A 272 16.08 22.43 -12.15
CA GLY A 272 16.41 23.82 -12.42
C GLY A 272 17.48 23.84 -13.52
N GLY A 273 17.20 24.39 -14.71
CA GLY A 273 18.25 24.87 -15.64
C GLY A 273 18.38 24.27 -17.06
N LEU A 274 17.65 24.86 -18.01
CA LEU A 274 18.04 25.36 -19.35
C LEU A 274 19.15 24.66 -20.21
N GLY A 275 18.74 24.27 -21.43
CA GLY A 275 19.39 24.71 -22.68
C GLY A 275 20.31 23.72 -23.43
N GLY A 276 20.06 23.54 -24.74
CA GLY A 276 21.12 23.19 -25.70
C GLY A 276 20.77 22.17 -26.78
N LEU A 277 20.78 22.62 -28.04
CA LEU A 277 20.50 21.89 -29.29
C LEU A 277 21.49 20.75 -29.61
N GLY A 278 21.03 19.75 -30.39
CA GLY A 278 21.78 19.35 -31.59
C GLY A 278 22.03 17.85 -31.90
N ARG A 279 21.42 17.42 -33.02
CA ARG A 279 21.91 16.47 -34.07
C ARG A 279 21.81 14.94 -33.90
N ARG A 280 20.84 14.41 -34.67
CA ARG A 280 20.78 13.19 -35.53
C ARG A 280 21.96 12.20 -35.51
N ARG A 281 21.63 10.90 -35.38
CA ARG A 281 22.24 9.81 -36.17
C ARG A 281 21.24 8.69 -36.47
N LYS A 282 21.47 8.03 -37.61
CA LYS A 282 20.56 7.22 -38.45
C LYS A 282 20.05 5.92 -37.82
N GLN A 283 18.83 5.54 -38.24
CA GLN A 283 18.23 4.21 -38.16
C GLN A 283 19.02 3.19 -39.01
N GLU A 284 19.20 1.99 -38.45
CA GLU A 284 19.39 0.74 -39.20
C GLU A 284 18.16 -0.14 -38.93
N GLU A 285 17.59 -0.68 -40.00
CA GLU A 285 16.43 -1.59 -39.94
C GLU A 285 16.84 -2.97 -39.41
N PRO A 286 16.09 -3.56 -38.46
CA PRO A 286 16.26 -4.96 -38.10
C PRO A 286 15.61 -5.90 -39.12
N PRO A 287 16.16 -7.11 -39.33
CA PRO A 287 15.65 -8.10 -40.30
C PRO A 287 14.29 -8.68 -39.89
N PRO A 288 13.51 -9.24 -40.85
CA PRO A 288 12.13 -9.64 -40.60
C PRO A 288 12.01 -10.81 -39.61
N PRO A 289 10.93 -10.86 -38.79
CA PRO A 289 10.78 -11.86 -37.75
C PRO A 289 10.53 -13.25 -38.33
N LYS A 290 11.25 -14.24 -37.81
CA LYS A 290 10.90 -15.66 -37.97
C LYS A 290 9.61 -15.94 -37.19
N LYS A 291 8.71 -16.72 -37.82
CA LYS A 291 7.43 -17.16 -37.24
C LYS A 291 7.65 -17.81 -35.88
N ALA A 292 6.99 -17.28 -34.86
CA ALA A 292 6.94 -17.88 -33.53
C ALA A 292 5.86 -18.96 -33.51
N GLU A 293 6.26 -20.18 -33.16
CA GLU A 293 5.36 -21.25 -32.72
C GLU A 293 4.76 -20.92 -31.35
N ASP A 294 3.55 -21.43 -31.11
CA ASP A 294 2.67 -21.15 -29.98
C ASP A 294 3.33 -21.28 -28.60
N ALA A 295 3.75 -20.13 -28.04
CA ALA A 295 4.03 -20.01 -26.62
C ALA A 295 2.77 -19.55 -25.90
N LYS A 296 2.33 -20.30 -24.88
CA LYS A 296 1.34 -19.81 -23.90
C LYS A 296 1.75 -18.40 -23.46
N PRO A 297 0.83 -17.42 -23.39
CA PRO A 297 1.18 -16.04 -23.09
C PRO A 297 1.81 -15.98 -21.69
N GLN A 298 3.13 -15.88 -21.67
CA GLN A 298 3.90 -15.70 -20.45
C GLN A 298 3.64 -14.26 -20.01
N GLN A 299 2.71 -14.08 -19.07
CA GLN A 299 2.39 -12.78 -18.51
C GLN A 299 3.68 -12.15 -17.98
N SER A 300 4.10 -11.04 -18.56
CA SER A 300 5.32 -10.36 -18.15
C SER A 300 5.07 -9.63 -16.82
N VAL A 301 5.99 -9.81 -15.86
CA VAL A 301 5.96 -9.06 -14.60
C VAL A 301 6.23 -7.58 -14.90
N LEU A 302 5.27 -6.72 -14.58
CA LEU A 302 5.36 -5.28 -14.80
C LEU A 302 6.21 -4.61 -13.73
N ILE A 303 5.93 -4.94 -12.47
CA ILE A 303 6.63 -4.44 -11.29
C ILE A 303 6.82 -5.58 -10.30
N GLU A 304 8.00 -5.62 -9.70
CA GLU A 304 8.28 -6.46 -8.54
C GLU A 304 8.77 -5.57 -7.40
N THR A 305 8.16 -5.73 -6.23
CA THR A 305 8.48 -4.98 -5.01
C THR A 305 8.77 -5.96 -3.89
N THR A 306 9.85 -5.72 -3.15
CA THR A 306 10.20 -6.48 -1.95
C THR A 306 10.02 -5.61 -0.71
N VAL A 307 9.39 -6.15 0.32
CA VAL A 307 9.25 -5.57 1.66
C VAL A 307 9.91 -6.51 2.67
N GLU A 308 10.79 -5.98 3.52
CA GLU A 308 11.48 -6.72 4.58
C GLU A 308 11.22 -6.08 5.94
N ASN A 309 10.77 -6.87 6.91
CA ASN A 309 10.56 -6.44 8.30
C ASN A 309 11.70 -6.98 9.18
N SER A 310 12.28 -6.11 9.99
CA SER A 310 13.48 -6.40 10.76
C SER A 310 13.57 -5.60 12.06
N ASN A 311 14.58 -5.86 12.88
CA ASN A 311 14.88 -5.07 14.08
C ASN A 311 13.68 -4.91 15.03
N PHE A 312 12.92 -5.99 15.23
CA PHE A 312 11.78 -6.01 16.14
C PHE A 312 12.24 -5.77 17.60
N SER A 313 11.50 -4.95 18.34
CA SER A 313 11.87 -4.57 19.70
C SER A 313 10.65 -4.22 20.55
N THR A 314 10.64 -4.72 21.79
CA THR A 314 9.68 -4.36 22.84
C THR A 314 10.24 -3.31 23.80
N ALA A 315 11.34 -2.66 23.44
CA ALA A 315 11.90 -1.56 24.23
C ALA A 315 10.91 -0.38 24.28
N ALA A 316 10.97 0.39 25.36
CA ALA A 316 10.17 1.59 25.51
C ALA A 316 10.38 2.54 24.32
N VAL A 317 9.29 3.05 23.78
CA VAL A 317 9.30 4.00 22.67
C VAL A 317 9.23 5.41 23.25
N ASP A 318 10.19 6.24 22.86
CA ASP A 318 10.22 7.64 23.24
C ASP A 318 8.97 8.39 22.72
N ALA A 319 8.25 9.07 23.61
CA ALA A 319 7.03 9.79 23.27
C ALA A 319 7.23 10.89 22.22
N SER A 320 8.45 11.42 22.07
CA SER A 320 8.80 12.40 21.03
C SER A 320 8.64 11.86 19.60
N ARG A 321 8.62 10.53 19.41
CA ARG A 321 8.34 9.91 18.10
C ARG A 321 6.93 10.20 17.58
N PHE A 322 6.03 10.61 18.46
CA PHE A 322 4.64 10.94 18.15
C PHE A 322 4.35 12.45 18.27
N ALA A 323 5.38 13.28 18.41
CA ALA A 323 5.24 14.72 18.54
C ALA A 323 5.54 15.43 17.21
N ILE A 324 4.81 16.51 16.95
CA ILE A 324 5.16 17.44 15.88
C ILE A 324 6.44 18.19 16.32
N PRO A 325 7.53 18.19 15.53
CA PRO A 325 8.74 18.89 15.91
C PRO A 325 8.50 20.41 16.03
N ALA A 326 9.20 21.04 16.99
CA ALA A 326 9.11 22.47 17.18
C ALA A 326 9.52 23.25 15.91
N GLY A 327 8.80 24.34 15.62
CA GLY A 327 9.06 25.20 14.47
C GLY A 327 8.46 24.74 13.13
N PHE A 328 7.72 23.63 13.11
CA PHE A 328 6.99 23.20 11.93
C PHE A 328 5.69 23.99 11.76
N LYS A 329 5.34 24.29 10.50
CA LYS A 329 4.14 25.06 10.15
C LYS A 329 3.00 24.12 9.77
N GLU A 330 1.80 24.38 10.30
CA GLU A 330 0.62 23.66 9.85
C GLU A 330 0.24 24.08 8.43
N VAL A 331 -0.07 23.11 7.58
CA VAL A 331 -0.62 23.30 6.24
C VAL A 331 -1.89 22.46 6.09
N GLU A 332 -2.74 22.84 5.14
CA GLU A 332 -3.94 22.05 4.86
C GLU A 332 -3.55 20.66 4.33
N HIS A 333 -4.17 19.63 4.92
CA HIS A 333 -3.99 18.24 4.52
C HIS A 333 -4.52 18.00 3.09
N ASP A 334 -3.79 17.25 2.27
CA ASP A 334 -4.12 17.09 0.85
C ASP A 334 -5.50 16.43 0.63
N MET A 335 -5.87 15.45 1.44
CA MET A 335 -7.23 14.87 1.39
C MET A 335 -8.35 15.90 1.70
N LYS A 336 -8.09 16.92 2.53
CA LYS A 336 -9.06 18.00 2.78
C LYS A 336 -9.17 18.94 1.58
N LYS A 337 -8.04 19.24 0.92
CA LYS A 337 -8.03 19.99 -0.35
C LYS A 337 -8.84 19.26 -1.41
N VAL A 338 -8.58 17.96 -1.59
CA VAL A 338 -9.30 17.11 -2.55
C VAL A 338 -10.80 17.10 -2.26
N LEU A 339 -11.19 16.89 -1.00
CA LEU A 339 -12.59 16.96 -0.57
C LEU A 339 -13.27 18.29 -0.96
N ARG A 340 -12.62 19.40 -0.64
CA ARG A 340 -13.13 20.74 -0.92
C ARG A 340 -13.30 20.97 -2.42
N GLU A 341 -12.32 20.58 -3.22
CA GLU A 341 -12.38 20.70 -4.68
C GLU A 341 -13.45 19.80 -5.30
N MET A 342 -13.74 18.64 -4.69
CA MET A 342 -14.84 17.78 -5.11
C MET A 342 -16.22 18.38 -4.81
N GLN A 343 -16.37 19.12 -3.70
CA GLN A 343 -17.64 19.73 -3.30
C GLN A 343 -18.01 20.99 -4.10
N LYS A 344 -17.04 21.61 -4.80
CA LYS A 344 -17.27 22.80 -5.64
C LYS A 344 -17.84 22.47 -7.03
N LYS A 345 -17.88 21.19 -7.42
CA LYS A 345 -18.35 20.72 -8.73
C LYS A 345 -19.71 20.06 -8.61
#